data_AF-A0A6C0B9Y7-F1
#
_entry.id   AF-A0A6C0B9Y7-F1
#
_cell.length_a   1.000
_cell.length_b   1.000
_cell.length_c   1.000
_cell.angle_alpha   90.00
_cell.angle_beta   90.00
_cell.angle_gamma   90.00
#
_symmetry.space_group_name_H-M   'P 1'
#
loop_
_entity.id
_entity.type
_entity.pdbx_description
1 polymer ?
#
loop_
_entity_poly.entity_id
_entity_poly.type
_entity_poly.pdbx_seq_one_letter_code
_entity_poly.pdbx_strand_id
1 'polypeptide(L)'
;MELLPWIDASKLNAACLNENENAVDYLIEHFELITMKHLFRNKSFKVLPFHLNNADIFPNVFLNTQPGIEDIIKQIPQRCWSYICKNPRCIDLIQETNPIYYDWKSLSKNPKAIPILIKNINHIDWKQLCMNPCKEAIDLLMQYPEKIDWLTFSSNPYAIDILRQNRYKIDYWGLCWNPYAIDLIEASINKKYIVPILSWIGLSQNRNAIHILEKNQDKIDWMQISLNPGIFQPNYKRLTVERMNVLREELMQKTLHPSKIQYWLDNGMSIEDLPE
;
A
#
# COMPACT_ATOMS: atom_id res chain seq x y z
N MET A 1 -15.91 5.28 5.34
CA MET A 1 -15.09 4.58 6.34
C MET A 1 -15.04 5.44 7.59
N GLU A 2 -15.05 4.83 8.77
CA GLU A 2 -14.91 5.52 10.07
C GLU A 2 -13.88 4.78 10.93
N LEU A 3 -13.30 5.45 11.93
CA LEU A 3 -12.33 4.82 12.83
C LEU A 3 -12.98 3.72 13.68
N LEU A 4 -12.20 2.69 14.00
CA LEU A 4 -12.60 1.69 15.00
C LEU A 4 -12.78 2.36 16.38
N PRO A 5 -13.79 1.96 17.18
CA PRO A 5 -14.15 2.67 18.41
C PRO A 5 -13.04 2.79 19.46
N TRP A 6 -12.10 1.85 19.49
CA TRP A 6 -11.01 1.83 20.45
C TRP A 6 -9.78 2.65 20.01
N ILE A 7 -9.76 3.15 18.77
CA ILE A 7 -8.65 3.96 18.26
C ILE A 7 -8.75 5.38 18.82
N ASP A 8 -7.72 5.78 19.54
CA ASP A 8 -7.59 7.14 20.07
C ASP A 8 -7.15 8.10 18.95
N ALA A 9 -8.13 8.82 18.38
CA ALA A 9 -7.91 9.78 17.32
C ALA A 9 -6.88 10.86 17.67
N SER A 10 -6.75 11.23 18.95
CA SER A 10 -5.83 12.30 19.39
C SER A 10 -4.36 11.92 19.26
N LYS A 11 -4.06 10.63 19.14
CA LYS A 11 -2.70 10.09 19.01
C LYS A 11 -2.31 9.81 17.55
N LEU A 12 -3.26 9.91 16.62
CA LEU A 12 -2.99 9.64 15.21
C LEU A 12 -2.08 10.71 14.60
N ASN A 13 -1.16 10.26 13.75
CA ASN A 13 -0.25 11.13 13.04
C ASN A 13 -0.89 11.60 11.73
N ALA A 14 -1.09 12.91 11.58
CA ALA A 14 -1.71 13.50 10.40
C ALA A 14 -0.98 13.17 9.09
N ALA A 15 0.36 13.23 9.06
CA ALA A 15 1.13 12.93 7.86
C ALA A 15 0.94 11.47 7.41
N CYS A 16 0.94 10.54 8.36
CA CYS A 16 0.68 9.13 8.11
C CYS A 16 -0.77 8.88 7.65
N LEU A 17 -1.76 9.54 8.25
CA LEU A 17 -3.15 9.44 7.81
C LEU A 17 -3.34 9.88 6.37
N ASN A 18 -2.65 10.95 5.95
CA ASN A 18 -2.69 11.40 4.56
C ASN A 18 -2.18 10.33 3.58
N GLU A 19 -1.27 9.44 3.98
CA GLU A 19 -0.77 8.34 3.15
C GLU A 19 -1.63 7.06 3.26
N ASN A 20 -2.60 7.00 4.19
CA ASN A 20 -3.43 5.83 4.44
C ASN A 20 -4.62 5.75 3.46
N GLU A 21 -4.68 4.66 2.71
CA GLU A 21 -5.67 4.44 1.64
C GLU A 21 -7.13 4.42 2.12
N ASN A 22 -7.38 4.09 3.39
CA ASN A 22 -8.73 4.02 3.98
C ASN A 22 -9.09 5.26 4.82
N ALA A 23 -8.17 6.23 4.97
CA ALA A 23 -8.39 7.42 5.77
C ALA A 23 -9.12 8.55 5.03
N VAL A 24 -9.43 8.39 3.74
CA VAL A 24 -9.99 9.47 2.90
C VAL A 24 -11.28 10.07 3.49
N ASP A 25 -12.25 9.23 3.87
CA ASP A 25 -13.52 9.72 4.44
C ASP A 25 -13.31 10.45 5.77
N TYR A 26 -12.41 9.93 6.60
CA TYR A 26 -12.06 10.54 7.87
C TYR A 26 -11.40 11.90 7.68
N LEU A 27 -10.47 12.03 6.72
CA LEU A 27 -9.80 13.28 6.39
C LEU A 27 -10.76 14.34 5.82
N ILE A 28 -11.80 13.94 5.07
CA ILE A 28 -12.83 14.86 4.58
C ILE A 28 -13.60 15.49 5.75
N GLU A 29 -13.86 14.73 6.80
CA GLU A 29 -14.54 15.21 8.02
C GLU A 29 -13.59 16.01 8.94
N HIS A 30 -12.28 15.85 8.77
CA HIS A 30 -11.21 16.45 9.59
C HIS A 30 -10.18 17.17 8.70
N PHE A 31 -10.66 18.18 7.96
CA PHE A 31 -9.87 18.88 6.93
C PHE A 31 -8.60 19.53 7.49
N GLU A 32 -8.55 19.84 8.79
CA GLU A 32 -7.39 20.38 9.49
C GLU A 32 -6.18 19.42 9.53
N LEU A 33 -6.41 18.13 9.32
CA LEU A 33 -5.36 17.11 9.28
C LEU A 33 -4.74 16.94 7.88
N ILE A 34 -5.33 17.54 6.84
CA ILE A 34 -4.88 17.34 5.46
C ILE A 34 -3.58 18.09 5.19
N THR A 35 -2.60 17.38 4.63
CA THR A 35 -1.33 17.96 4.18
C THR A 35 -1.07 17.58 2.73
N MET A 36 -1.10 18.58 1.83
CA MET A 36 -0.98 18.33 0.37
C MET A 36 0.28 17.54 0.01
N LYS A 37 1.41 17.78 0.69
CA LYS A 37 2.68 17.06 0.49
C LYS A 37 2.54 15.53 0.61
N HIS A 38 1.75 15.05 1.56
CA HIS A 38 1.57 13.62 1.84
C HIS A 38 0.38 13.03 1.08
N LEU A 39 -0.64 13.84 0.82
CA LEU A 39 -1.86 13.43 0.12
C LEU A 39 -1.58 12.85 -1.28
N PHE A 40 -0.58 13.37 -2.00
CA PHE A 40 -0.17 12.82 -3.31
C PHE A 40 0.36 11.38 -3.27
N ARG A 41 0.75 10.88 -2.10
CA ARG A 41 1.20 9.49 -1.92
C ARG A 41 0.05 8.52 -1.65
N ASN A 42 -1.14 9.05 -1.36
CA ASN A 42 -2.34 8.26 -1.17
C ASN A 42 -2.86 7.72 -2.50
N LYS A 43 -2.90 6.40 -2.65
CA LYS A 43 -3.35 5.76 -3.90
C LYS A 43 -4.86 5.86 -4.11
N SER A 44 -5.63 6.03 -3.05
CA SER A 44 -7.09 6.19 -3.12
C SER A 44 -7.50 7.62 -3.49
N PHE A 45 -6.63 8.60 -3.28
CA PHE A 45 -6.92 10.00 -3.54
C PHE A 45 -6.62 10.35 -5.00
N LYS A 46 -7.66 10.63 -5.77
CA LYS A 46 -7.53 11.05 -7.18
C LYS A 46 -7.21 12.56 -7.26
N VAL A 47 -5.97 12.96 -6.97
CA VAL A 47 -5.50 14.33 -7.26
C VAL A 47 -4.83 14.36 -8.63
N LEU A 48 -5.31 15.21 -9.54
CA LEU A 48 -4.58 15.57 -10.76
C LEU A 48 -3.33 16.39 -10.35
N PRO A 49 -2.10 15.99 -10.72
CA PRO A 49 -0.91 16.77 -10.41
C PRO A 49 -0.88 18.02 -11.30
N PHE A 50 -1.59 19.07 -10.90
CA PHE A 50 -1.44 20.39 -11.49
C PHE A 50 -0.26 21.10 -10.83
N HIS A 51 0.78 21.33 -11.65
CA HIS A 51 1.90 22.23 -11.42
C HIS A 51 2.85 21.90 -10.26
N LEU A 52 3.78 20.97 -10.51
CA LEU A 52 5.09 21.01 -9.85
C LEU A 52 6.08 21.72 -10.79
N ASN A 53 6.42 22.96 -10.46
CA ASN A 53 7.53 23.69 -11.08
C ASN A 53 8.84 23.30 -10.38
N ASN A 54 9.76 22.76 -11.16
CA ASN A 54 11.22 22.67 -10.97
C ASN A 54 11.79 21.92 -9.74
N ALA A 55 12.80 21.09 -10.03
CA ALA A 55 13.72 20.35 -9.15
C ALA A 55 13.24 19.05 -8.46
N ASP A 56 12.00 18.93 -8.02
CA ASP A 56 11.53 17.73 -7.26
C ASP A 56 10.91 16.61 -8.13
N ILE A 57 10.95 16.76 -9.45
CA ILE A 57 10.29 15.84 -10.39
C ILE A 57 11.14 14.58 -10.66
N PHE A 58 12.46 14.62 -10.42
CA PHE A 58 13.35 13.50 -10.78
C PHE A 58 13.01 12.12 -10.15
N PRO A 59 12.52 12.01 -8.90
CA PRO A 59 12.07 10.73 -8.37
C PRO A 59 10.78 10.20 -9.01
N ASN A 60 9.96 11.08 -9.60
CA ASN A 60 8.64 10.75 -10.18
C ASN A 60 8.66 10.59 -11.71
N VAL A 61 9.74 11.00 -12.40
CA VAL A 61 9.83 10.95 -13.88
C VAL A 61 9.82 9.53 -14.46
N PHE A 62 10.08 8.47 -13.69
CA PHE A 62 10.24 7.12 -14.27
C PHE A 62 9.09 6.13 -14.06
N LEU A 63 7.90 6.59 -13.64
CA LEU A 63 6.74 5.69 -13.49
C LEU A 63 5.99 5.40 -14.79
N ASN A 64 6.23 6.18 -15.86
CA ASN A 64 5.54 6.02 -17.14
C ASN A 64 6.58 5.96 -18.27
N THR A 65 6.99 4.75 -18.65
CA THR A 65 7.85 4.52 -19.81
C THR A 65 7.07 4.87 -21.09
N GLN A 66 7.05 6.14 -21.45
CA GLN A 66 6.61 6.61 -22.77
C GLN A 66 7.66 6.18 -23.82
N PRO A 67 7.25 5.84 -25.06
CA PRO A 67 8.18 5.65 -26.17
C PRO A 67 9.09 6.89 -26.37
N GLY A 68 10.39 6.68 -26.63
CA GLY A 68 11.35 7.76 -26.91
C GLY A 68 12.21 8.24 -25.72
N ILE A 69 12.17 7.56 -24.57
CA ILE A 69 12.96 7.94 -23.39
C ILE A 69 14.46 7.57 -23.49
N GLU A 70 14.83 6.75 -24.48
CA GLU A 70 16.18 6.21 -24.71
C GLU A 70 17.27 7.29 -24.84
N ASP A 71 16.98 8.40 -25.53
CA ASP A 71 17.95 9.49 -25.72
C ASP A 71 18.08 10.41 -24.49
N ILE A 72 17.08 10.43 -23.61
CA ILE A 72 17.13 11.12 -22.32
C ILE A 72 18.01 10.34 -21.35
N ILE A 73 18.01 9.01 -21.43
CA ILE A 73 18.74 8.14 -20.50
C ILE A 73 20.25 8.27 -20.60
N LYS A 74 20.80 8.49 -21.80
CA LYS A 74 22.22 8.78 -22.00
C LYS A 74 22.67 10.07 -21.29
N GLN A 75 21.73 10.95 -20.96
CA GLN A 75 21.97 12.23 -20.28
C GLN A 75 21.64 12.14 -18.78
N ILE A 76 21.17 10.98 -18.29
CA ILE A 76 20.81 10.81 -16.89
C ILE A 76 22.07 10.75 -16.02
N PRO A 77 22.17 11.58 -14.96
CA PRO A 77 23.27 11.50 -14.03
C PRO A 77 23.41 10.11 -13.38
N GLN A 78 24.65 9.65 -13.15
CA GLN A 78 24.95 8.36 -12.51
C GLN A 78 24.11 8.10 -11.25
N ARG A 79 23.91 9.14 -10.42
CA ARG A 79 23.16 9.07 -9.16
C ARG A 79 21.70 8.60 -9.33
N CYS A 80 21.13 8.68 -10.53
CA CYS A 80 19.75 8.31 -10.79
C CYS A 80 19.58 6.83 -11.20
N TRP A 81 20.67 6.11 -11.49
CA TRP A 81 20.61 4.72 -11.92
C TRP A 81 20.03 3.76 -10.88
N SER A 82 20.13 4.08 -9.59
CA SER A 82 19.46 3.32 -8.53
C SER A 82 17.94 3.23 -8.75
N TYR A 83 17.30 4.34 -9.14
CA TYR A 83 15.86 4.38 -9.42
C TYR A 83 15.49 3.60 -10.69
N ILE A 84 16.31 3.69 -11.73
CA ILE A 84 16.14 2.94 -12.98
C ILE A 84 16.27 1.43 -12.70
N CYS A 85 17.37 1.01 -12.07
CA CYS A 85 17.66 -0.37 -11.73
C CYS A 85 16.58 -0.99 -10.84
N LYS A 86 15.98 -0.22 -9.94
CA LYS A 86 14.89 -0.69 -9.08
C LYS A 86 13.56 -0.87 -9.82
N ASN A 87 13.36 -0.19 -10.95
CA ASN A 87 12.10 -0.19 -11.68
C ASN A 87 11.98 -1.39 -12.64
N PRO A 88 11.01 -2.31 -12.43
CA PRO A 88 10.84 -3.47 -13.30
C PRO A 88 10.48 -3.13 -14.75
N ARG A 89 9.89 -1.95 -15.00
CA ARG A 89 9.54 -1.50 -16.35
C ARG A 89 10.76 -1.08 -17.17
N CYS A 90 11.89 -0.83 -16.53
CA CYS A 90 13.13 -0.43 -17.19
C CYS A 90 14.04 -1.62 -17.52
N ILE A 91 13.56 -2.87 -17.39
CA ILE A 91 14.44 -4.04 -17.52
C ILE A 91 15.08 -4.17 -18.91
N ASP A 92 14.33 -3.93 -19.99
CA ASP A 92 14.83 -4.07 -21.36
C ASP A 92 15.92 -3.01 -21.63
N LEU A 93 15.65 -1.77 -21.21
CA LEU A 93 16.63 -0.68 -21.23
C LEU A 93 17.92 -1.02 -20.45
N ILE A 94 17.78 -1.57 -19.24
CA ILE A 94 18.92 -1.94 -18.41
C ILE A 94 19.79 -2.97 -19.15
N GLN A 95 19.17 -3.93 -19.84
CA GLN A 95 19.89 -4.97 -20.61
C GLN A 95 20.67 -4.41 -21.81
N GLU A 96 20.17 -3.34 -22.43
CA GLU A 96 20.84 -2.65 -23.53
C GLU A 96 21.97 -1.72 -23.06
N THR A 97 22.04 -1.41 -21.76
CA THR A 97 23.01 -0.47 -21.21
C THR A 97 24.26 -1.17 -20.68
N ASN A 98 25.39 -0.45 -20.70
CA ASN A 98 26.66 -0.93 -20.14
C ASN A 98 26.53 -1.25 -18.63
N PRO A 99 26.94 -2.45 -18.17
CA PRO A 99 26.87 -2.85 -16.76
C PRO A 99 27.59 -1.93 -15.76
N ILE A 100 28.49 -1.04 -16.20
CA ILE A 100 29.11 -0.03 -15.32
C ILE A 100 28.10 0.88 -14.62
N TYR A 101 26.90 1.01 -15.21
CA TYR A 101 25.82 1.82 -14.69
C TYR A 101 24.94 1.08 -13.67
N TYR A 102 25.13 -0.24 -13.51
CA TYR A 102 24.25 -1.06 -12.70
C TYR A 102 24.44 -0.76 -11.21
N ASP A 103 23.35 -0.31 -10.58
CA ASP A 103 23.24 -0.39 -9.13
C ASP A 103 22.74 -1.80 -8.75
N TRP A 104 23.68 -2.68 -8.45
CA TRP A 104 23.42 -4.07 -8.11
C TRP A 104 22.51 -4.26 -6.88
N LYS A 105 22.56 -3.32 -5.93
CA LYS A 105 21.66 -3.33 -4.77
C LYS A 105 20.22 -3.13 -5.23
N SER A 106 20.00 -2.15 -6.10
CA SER A 106 18.68 -1.86 -6.66
C SER A 106 18.17 -2.95 -7.60
N LEU A 107 19.05 -3.54 -8.44
CA LEU A 107 18.72 -4.69 -9.29
C LEU A 107 18.35 -5.91 -8.45
N SER A 108 19.03 -6.16 -7.33
CA SER A 108 18.75 -7.31 -6.46
C SER A 108 17.33 -7.30 -5.90
N LYS A 109 16.71 -6.11 -5.77
CA LYS A 109 15.31 -5.94 -5.36
C LYS A 109 14.32 -5.92 -6.53
N ASN A 110 14.79 -5.82 -7.76
CA ASN A 110 13.93 -5.74 -8.94
C ASN A 110 13.46 -7.15 -9.37
N PRO A 111 12.15 -7.45 -9.34
CA PRO A 111 11.62 -8.78 -9.68
C PRO A 111 11.91 -9.23 -11.12
N LYS A 112 12.09 -8.31 -12.07
CA LYS A 112 12.44 -8.65 -13.45
C LYS A 112 13.95 -8.79 -13.69
N ALA A 113 14.78 -8.41 -12.73
CA ALA A 113 16.23 -8.48 -12.87
C ALA A 113 16.84 -9.84 -12.52
N ILE A 114 16.05 -10.81 -12.02
CA ILE A 114 16.56 -12.15 -11.64
C ILE A 114 17.42 -12.82 -12.72
N PRO A 115 17.05 -12.80 -14.03
CA PRO A 115 17.90 -13.38 -15.07
C PRO A 115 19.26 -12.67 -15.21
N ILE A 116 19.34 -11.36 -14.96
CA ILE A 116 20.59 -10.60 -14.96
C ILE A 116 21.44 -11.02 -13.74
N LEU A 117 20.82 -11.14 -12.57
CA LEU A 117 21.48 -11.54 -11.33
C LEU A 117 22.05 -12.95 -11.40
N ILE A 118 21.32 -13.91 -11.99
CA ILE A 118 21.80 -15.29 -12.19
C ILE A 118 23.09 -15.34 -13.01
N LYS A 119 23.22 -14.47 -14.02
CA LYS A 119 24.45 -14.38 -14.83
C LYS A 119 25.61 -13.68 -14.10
N ASN A 120 25.32 -13.00 -12.98
CA ASN A 120 26.25 -12.13 -12.26
C ASN A 120 26.18 -12.38 -10.74
N ILE A 121 26.19 -13.66 -10.31
CA ILE A 121 25.97 -14.07 -8.92
C ILE A 121 26.84 -13.31 -7.91
N ASN A 122 28.10 -13.04 -8.26
CA ASN A 122 29.06 -12.35 -7.37
C ASN A 122 28.68 -10.90 -7.05
N HIS A 123 27.76 -10.30 -7.82
CA HIS A 123 27.28 -8.93 -7.60
C HIS A 123 25.97 -8.86 -6.82
N ILE A 124 25.34 -9.99 -6.50
CA ILE A 124 24.05 -10.01 -5.81
C ILE A 124 24.19 -9.39 -4.41
N ASP A 125 23.36 -8.39 -4.13
CA ASP A 125 23.08 -7.97 -2.76
C ASP A 125 22.01 -8.92 -2.19
N TRP A 126 22.48 -9.95 -1.48
CA TRP A 126 21.64 -11.01 -0.94
C TRP A 126 20.56 -10.51 0.02
N LYS A 127 20.84 -9.44 0.76
CA LYS A 127 19.87 -8.83 1.67
C LYS A 127 18.73 -8.16 0.89
N GLN A 128 19.04 -7.47 -0.21
CA GLN A 128 17.99 -6.94 -1.09
C GLN A 128 17.24 -8.04 -1.83
N LEU A 129 17.92 -9.12 -2.22
CA LEU A 129 17.29 -10.28 -2.85
C LEU A 129 16.28 -10.96 -1.91
N CYS A 130 16.59 -11.05 -0.61
CA CYS A 130 15.66 -11.55 0.42
C CYS A 130 14.34 -10.77 0.48
N MET A 131 14.32 -9.50 0.05
CA MET A 131 13.12 -8.67 -0.03
C MET A 131 12.49 -8.62 -1.43
N ASN A 132 13.04 -9.35 -2.40
CA ASN A 132 12.57 -9.28 -3.78
C ASN A 132 11.16 -9.89 -3.89
N PRO A 133 10.20 -9.18 -4.53
CA PRO A 133 8.79 -9.59 -4.55
C PRO A 133 8.46 -10.56 -5.70
N CYS A 134 9.31 -11.56 -5.97
CA CYS A 134 9.00 -12.61 -6.94
C CYS A 134 9.46 -13.99 -6.48
N LYS A 135 8.84 -15.04 -7.06
CA LYS A 135 9.10 -16.43 -6.69
C LYS A 135 10.49 -16.87 -7.13
N GLU A 136 10.94 -16.42 -8.30
CA GLU A 136 12.25 -16.76 -8.86
C GLU A 136 13.39 -16.28 -7.96
N ALA A 137 13.20 -15.17 -7.23
CA ALA A 137 14.16 -14.73 -6.22
C ALA A 137 14.23 -15.69 -5.03
N ILE A 138 13.07 -16.21 -4.57
CA ILE A 138 13.00 -17.22 -3.52
C ILE A 138 13.70 -18.50 -3.98
N ASP A 139 13.44 -18.97 -5.20
CA ASP A 139 14.06 -20.17 -5.77
C ASP A 139 15.60 -20.00 -5.88
N LEU A 140 16.08 -18.79 -6.19
CA LEU A 140 17.51 -18.48 -6.19
C LEU A 140 18.09 -18.47 -4.76
N LEU A 141 17.40 -17.88 -3.79
CA LEU A 141 17.84 -17.86 -2.39
C LEU A 141 17.94 -19.28 -1.80
N MET A 142 17.01 -20.17 -2.15
CA MET A 142 17.01 -21.55 -1.67
C MET A 142 18.19 -22.39 -2.20
N GLN A 143 18.82 -21.97 -3.30
CA GLN A 143 20.07 -22.57 -3.80
C GLN A 143 21.30 -22.14 -2.98
N TYR A 144 21.20 -21.03 -2.23
CA TYR A 144 22.28 -20.46 -1.42
C TYR A 144 21.77 -20.15 0.01
N PRO A 145 21.35 -21.17 0.78
CA PRO A 145 20.70 -20.99 2.07
C PRO A 145 21.56 -20.27 3.12
N GLU A 146 22.89 -20.32 2.98
CA GLU A 146 23.85 -19.60 3.81
C GLU A 146 23.87 -18.08 3.56
N LYS A 147 23.30 -17.63 2.45
CA LYS A 147 23.17 -16.20 2.10
C LYS A 147 21.86 -15.58 2.57
N ILE A 148 20.93 -16.39 3.09
CA ILE A 148 19.62 -15.91 3.54
C ILE A 148 19.77 -15.12 4.84
N ASP A 149 19.50 -13.82 4.76
CA ASP A 149 19.28 -12.98 5.93
C ASP A 149 17.85 -13.19 6.44
N TRP A 150 17.70 -14.07 7.44
CA TRP A 150 16.39 -14.50 7.94
C TRP A 150 15.52 -13.36 8.49
N LEU A 151 16.12 -12.26 8.94
CA LEU A 151 15.41 -11.04 9.33
C LEU A 151 14.63 -10.45 8.15
N THR A 152 15.32 -10.13 7.05
CA THR A 152 14.67 -9.56 5.85
C THR A 152 13.81 -10.59 5.13
N PHE A 153 14.23 -11.85 5.08
CA PHE A 153 13.45 -12.93 4.49
C PHE A 153 12.12 -13.14 5.23
N SER A 154 12.11 -13.09 6.57
CA SER A 154 10.88 -13.24 7.36
C SER A 154 9.88 -12.13 7.11
N SER A 155 10.35 -10.92 6.79
CA SER A 155 9.49 -9.78 6.42
C SER A 155 8.93 -9.86 4.98
N ASN A 156 9.46 -10.75 4.13
CA ASN A 156 9.05 -10.84 2.73
C ASN A 156 7.71 -11.59 2.58
N PRO A 157 6.65 -10.96 2.03
CA PRO A 157 5.37 -11.62 1.79
C PRO A 157 5.48 -12.89 0.93
N TYR A 158 6.40 -12.93 -0.03
CA TYR A 158 6.60 -14.06 -0.96
C TYR A 158 7.35 -15.23 -0.33
N ALA A 159 7.96 -15.04 0.84
CA ALA A 159 8.67 -16.09 1.58
C ALA A 159 7.75 -16.89 2.52
N ILE A 160 6.47 -16.50 2.66
CA ILE A 160 5.60 -17.03 3.73
C ILE A 160 5.47 -18.55 3.73
N ASP A 161 5.36 -19.17 2.56
CA ASP A 161 5.20 -20.62 2.46
C ASP A 161 6.47 -21.37 2.87
N ILE A 162 7.64 -20.82 2.55
CA ILE A 162 8.94 -21.35 2.99
C ILE A 162 9.09 -21.22 4.51
N LEU A 163 8.67 -20.09 5.08
CA LEU A 163 8.69 -19.85 6.53
C LEU A 163 7.77 -20.83 7.27
N ARG A 164 6.58 -21.12 6.73
CA ARG A 164 5.65 -22.13 7.29
C ARG A 164 6.30 -23.52 7.38
N GLN A 165 7.09 -23.89 6.38
CA GLN A 165 7.80 -25.18 6.32
C GLN A 165 9.06 -25.20 7.20
N ASN A 166 9.67 -24.04 7.49
CA ASN A 166 10.95 -23.92 8.20
C ASN A 166 10.85 -23.06 9.48
N ARG A 167 9.95 -23.43 10.39
CA ARG A 167 9.62 -22.61 11.58
C ARG A 167 10.79 -22.26 12.50
N TYR A 168 11.86 -23.06 12.49
CA TYR A 168 13.06 -22.84 13.32
C TYR A 168 14.00 -21.75 12.77
N LYS A 169 13.79 -21.31 11.52
CA LYS A 169 14.54 -20.24 10.86
C LYS A 169 13.82 -18.89 10.88
N ILE A 170 12.59 -18.85 11.39
CA ILE A 170 11.79 -17.63 11.46
C ILE A 170 12.45 -16.62 12.38
N ASP A 171 12.68 -15.42 11.85
CA ASP A 171 12.93 -14.24 12.64
C ASP A 171 11.59 -13.57 12.96
N TYR A 172 11.15 -13.62 14.22
CA TYR A 172 9.84 -13.09 14.63
C TYR A 172 9.75 -11.56 14.58
N TRP A 173 10.87 -10.86 14.69
CA TRP A 173 10.88 -9.41 14.56
C TRP A 173 10.57 -9.01 13.12
N GLY A 174 11.23 -9.65 12.15
CA GLY A 174 10.98 -9.50 10.72
C GLY A 174 9.59 -9.98 10.32
N LEU A 175 9.14 -11.11 10.88
CA LEU A 175 7.82 -11.69 10.61
C LEU A 175 6.67 -10.72 10.91
N CYS A 176 6.80 -9.84 11.91
CA CYS A 176 5.80 -8.83 12.24
C CYS A 176 5.51 -7.86 11.08
N TRP A 177 6.47 -7.66 10.17
CA TRP A 177 6.32 -6.82 8.98
C TRP A 177 5.74 -7.57 7.78
N ASN A 178 5.52 -8.88 7.90
CA ASN A 178 4.96 -9.70 6.84
C ASN A 178 3.42 -9.67 6.88
N PRO A 179 2.75 -9.13 5.84
CA PRO A 179 1.30 -8.98 5.83
C PRO A 179 0.55 -10.33 5.80
N TYR A 180 1.22 -11.42 5.42
CA TYR A 180 0.63 -12.76 5.30
C TYR A 180 1.00 -13.70 6.45
N ALA A 181 1.65 -13.21 7.50
CA ALA A 181 2.18 -14.02 8.58
C ALA A 181 1.40 -13.96 9.90
N ILE A 182 0.20 -13.37 9.90
CA ILE A 182 -0.57 -13.20 11.15
C ILE A 182 -0.84 -14.54 11.84
N ASP A 183 -1.13 -15.59 11.08
CA ASP A 183 -1.34 -16.96 11.55
C ASP A 183 -0.11 -17.51 12.30
N LEU A 184 1.08 -17.28 11.76
CA LEU A 184 2.33 -17.69 12.38
C LEU A 184 2.65 -16.90 13.65
N ILE A 185 2.29 -15.62 13.68
CA ILE A 185 2.46 -14.75 14.86
C ILE A 185 1.50 -15.21 15.97
N GLU A 186 0.22 -15.42 15.66
CA GLU A 186 -0.80 -15.88 16.61
C GLU A 186 -0.48 -17.25 17.20
N ALA A 187 -0.05 -18.20 16.37
CA ALA A 187 0.36 -19.52 16.84
C ALA A 187 1.56 -19.47 17.82
N SER A 188 2.32 -18.38 17.78
CA SER A 188 3.55 -18.21 18.55
C SER A 188 3.41 -17.24 19.73
N ILE A 189 2.42 -16.34 19.74
CA ILE A 189 2.25 -15.33 20.80
C ILE A 189 1.96 -15.93 22.18
N ASN A 190 1.38 -17.14 22.22
CA ASN A 190 1.16 -17.90 23.46
C ASN A 190 2.48 -18.39 24.09
N LYS A 191 3.60 -18.35 23.36
CA LYS A 191 4.92 -18.66 23.88
C LYS A 191 5.50 -17.40 24.51
N LYS A 192 5.50 -17.35 25.85
CA LYS A 192 5.88 -16.16 26.65
C LYS A 192 7.23 -15.53 26.26
N TYR A 193 8.19 -16.32 25.77
CA TYR A 193 9.51 -15.83 25.35
C TYR A 193 9.53 -15.13 23.98
N ILE A 194 8.46 -15.25 23.18
CA ILE A 194 8.37 -14.62 21.85
C ILE A 194 7.85 -13.18 21.96
N VAL A 195 6.92 -12.91 22.90
CA VAL A 195 6.31 -11.58 23.05
C VAL A 195 7.34 -10.44 23.17
N PRO A 196 8.44 -10.57 23.93
CA PRO A 196 9.44 -9.50 24.06
C PRO A 196 10.23 -9.20 22.80
N ILE A 197 10.26 -10.13 21.83
CA ILE A 197 11.02 -9.97 20.57
C ILE A 197 10.13 -9.56 19.38
N LEU A 198 8.82 -9.45 19.58
CA LEU A 198 7.90 -8.98 18.54
C LEU A 198 8.13 -7.50 18.24
N SER A 199 8.12 -7.14 16.96
CA SER A 199 8.12 -5.74 16.55
C SER A 199 6.71 -5.18 16.61
N TRP A 200 6.40 -4.46 17.68
CA TRP A 200 5.12 -3.75 17.81
C TRP A 200 4.94 -2.65 16.76
N ILE A 201 6.05 -2.09 16.28
CA ILE A 201 6.07 -1.18 15.12
C ILE A 201 5.53 -1.90 13.87
N GLY A 202 6.06 -3.09 13.57
CA GLY A 202 5.61 -3.89 12.42
C GLY A 202 4.15 -4.36 12.55
N LEU A 203 3.75 -4.82 13.74
CA LEU A 203 2.36 -5.19 14.03
C LEU A 203 1.42 -3.99 13.90
N SER A 204 1.81 -2.81 14.37
CA SER A 204 1.00 -1.60 14.29
C SER A 204 0.69 -1.22 12.84
N GLN A 205 1.60 -1.47 11.90
CA GLN A 205 1.35 -1.24 10.46
C GLN A 205 0.57 -2.38 9.78
N ASN A 206 0.54 -3.58 10.38
CA ASN A 206 -0.06 -4.76 9.77
C ASN A 206 -1.59 -4.76 9.90
N ARG A 207 -2.29 -4.62 8.76
CA ARG A 207 -3.77 -4.61 8.71
C ARG A 207 -4.43 -5.84 9.31
N ASN A 208 -3.75 -6.98 9.32
CA ASN A 208 -4.28 -8.22 9.86
C ASN A 208 -4.03 -8.36 11.37
N ALA A 209 -3.28 -7.45 12.00
CA ALA A 209 -2.95 -7.50 13.43
C ALA A 209 -3.85 -6.64 14.33
N ILE A 210 -4.90 -6.01 13.77
CA ILE A 210 -5.79 -5.08 14.47
C ILE A 210 -6.35 -5.67 15.78
N HIS A 211 -6.77 -6.92 15.77
CA HIS A 211 -7.31 -7.60 16.97
C HIS A 211 -6.23 -7.94 18.02
N ILE A 212 -4.95 -8.04 17.62
CA ILE A 212 -3.82 -8.17 18.56
C ILE A 212 -3.56 -6.81 19.21
N LEU A 213 -3.58 -5.73 18.43
CA LEU A 213 -3.34 -4.36 18.91
C LEU A 213 -4.45 -3.88 19.86
N GLU A 214 -5.71 -4.21 19.57
CA GLU A 214 -6.86 -3.89 20.44
C GLU A 214 -6.68 -4.41 21.87
N LYS A 215 -6.04 -5.58 22.02
CA LYS A 215 -5.74 -6.22 23.32
C LYS A 215 -4.44 -5.74 23.97
N ASN A 216 -3.62 -4.96 23.26
CA ASN A 216 -2.28 -4.53 23.68
C ASN A 216 -2.07 -3.04 23.36
N GLN A 217 -3.03 -2.20 23.72
CA GLN A 217 -3.01 -0.78 23.34
C GLN A 217 -1.81 -0.01 23.92
N ASP A 218 -1.23 -0.50 25.01
CA ASP A 218 -0.02 0.04 25.64
C ASP A 218 1.23 -0.07 24.77
N LYS A 219 1.21 -0.95 23.76
CA LYS A 219 2.38 -1.23 22.90
C LYS A 219 2.25 -0.66 21.49
N ILE A 220 1.14 0.00 21.19
CA ILE A 220 0.86 0.55 19.87
C ILE A 220 1.89 1.62 19.52
N ASP A 221 2.49 1.49 18.35
CA ASP A 221 3.19 2.59 17.69
C ASP A 221 2.18 3.42 16.91
N TRP A 222 1.86 4.61 17.44
CA TRP A 222 0.80 5.46 16.88
C TRP A 222 1.15 6.05 15.51
N MET A 223 2.43 6.18 15.18
CA MET A 223 2.86 6.62 13.86
C MET A 223 2.57 5.52 12.82
N GLN A 224 2.93 4.28 13.11
CA GLN A 224 2.68 3.14 12.22
C GLN A 224 1.21 2.77 12.14
N ILE A 225 0.46 2.81 13.25
CA ILE A 225 -0.97 2.49 13.23
C ILE A 225 -1.76 3.49 12.38
N SER A 226 -1.29 4.73 12.28
CA SER A 226 -1.90 5.74 11.41
C SER A 226 -1.77 5.41 9.92
N LEU A 227 -0.77 4.61 9.53
CA LEU A 227 -0.63 4.06 8.16
C LEU A 227 -1.46 2.78 7.95
N ASN A 228 -1.99 2.18 9.01
CA ASN A 228 -2.66 0.90 8.93
C ASN A 228 -4.10 1.08 8.42
N PRO A 229 -4.45 0.54 7.24
CA PRO A 229 -5.81 0.71 6.69
C PRO A 229 -6.87 -0.07 7.50
N GLY A 230 -6.45 -1.00 8.36
CA GLY A 230 -7.31 -1.80 9.22
C GLY A 230 -7.89 -1.05 10.43
N ILE A 231 -7.44 0.19 10.73
CA ILE A 231 -8.05 1.01 11.78
C ILE A 231 -9.41 1.58 11.39
N PHE A 232 -9.82 1.39 10.14
CA PHE A 232 -11.08 1.90 9.61
C PHE A 232 -12.06 0.77 9.32
N GLN A 233 -13.33 1.01 9.64
CA GLN A 233 -14.45 0.12 9.34
C GLN A 233 -15.48 0.80 8.43
N PRO A 234 -16.33 0.04 7.72
CA PRO A 234 -17.44 0.61 6.96
C PRO A 234 -18.40 1.40 7.86
N ASN A 235 -18.66 2.66 7.50
CA ASN A 235 -19.72 3.45 8.14
C ASN A 235 -21.06 3.07 7.50
N TYR A 236 -21.73 2.08 8.08
CA TYR A 236 -23.00 1.56 7.55
C TYR A 236 -24.11 2.63 7.55
N LYS A 237 -24.12 3.57 8.50
CA LYS A 237 -25.11 4.65 8.52
C LYS A 237 -24.98 5.53 7.29
N ARG A 238 -23.76 5.96 6.97
CA ARG A 238 -23.46 6.76 5.77
C ARG A 238 -23.73 6.00 4.49
N LEU A 239 -23.32 4.73 4.40
CA LEU A 239 -23.61 3.87 3.25
C LEU A 239 -25.11 3.68 3.01
N THR A 240 -25.90 3.55 4.08
CA THR A 240 -27.36 3.47 3.96
C THR A 240 -27.94 4.80 3.48
N VAL A 241 -27.51 5.93 4.01
CA VAL A 241 -27.98 7.26 3.55
C VAL A 241 -27.64 7.48 2.08
N GLU A 242 -26.41 7.24 1.65
CA GLU A 242 -26.00 7.40 0.25
C GLU A 242 -26.78 6.47 -0.69
N ARG A 243 -26.97 5.19 -0.31
CA ARG A 243 -27.81 4.25 -1.08
C ARG A 243 -29.28 4.67 -1.14
N MET A 244 -29.82 5.14 -0.01
CA MET A 244 -31.20 5.64 0.04
C MET A 244 -31.38 6.91 -0.78
N ASN A 245 -30.35 7.77 -0.86
CA ASN A 245 -30.38 8.95 -1.72
C ASN A 245 -30.38 8.57 -3.21
N VAL A 246 -29.54 7.62 -3.64
CA VAL A 246 -29.58 7.13 -5.03
C VAL A 246 -30.93 6.50 -5.36
N LEU A 247 -31.47 5.66 -4.48
CA LEU A 247 -32.81 5.08 -4.67
C LEU A 247 -33.91 6.14 -4.66
N ARG A 248 -33.79 7.18 -3.81
CA ARG A 248 -34.70 8.32 -3.80
C ARG A 248 -34.64 9.05 -5.14
N GLU A 249 -33.45 9.37 -5.64
CA GLU A 249 -33.27 10.04 -6.93
C GLU A 249 -33.83 9.21 -8.09
N GLU A 250 -33.57 7.90 -8.14
CA GLU A 250 -34.13 7.00 -9.15
C GLU A 250 -35.67 6.90 -9.06
N LEU A 251 -36.22 6.85 -7.84
CA LEU A 251 -37.66 6.86 -7.62
C LEU A 251 -38.26 8.19 -8.07
N MET A 252 -37.67 9.32 -7.68
CA MET A 252 -38.08 10.66 -8.12
C MET A 252 -38.06 10.77 -9.65
N GLN A 253 -37.01 10.28 -10.33
CA GLN A 253 -36.98 10.27 -11.80
C GLN A 253 -38.10 9.42 -12.42
N LYS A 254 -38.50 8.32 -11.77
CA LYS A 254 -39.60 7.45 -12.23
C LYS A 254 -40.99 7.94 -11.87
N THR A 255 -41.16 8.64 -10.76
CA THR A 255 -42.45 9.20 -10.29
C THR A 255 -42.71 10.55 -10.95
N LEU A 256 -41.69 11.39 -11.06
CA LEU A 256 -41.72 12.70 -11.72
C LEU A 256 -41.35 12.63 -13.22
N HIS A 257 -41.52 11.46 -13.85
CA HIS A 257 -41.34 11.34 -15.29
C HIS A 257 -42.40 12.20 -16.03
N PRO A 258 -42.04 12.97 -17.07
CA PRO A 258 -42.94 13.94 -17.70
C PRO A 258 -44.32 13.39 -18.11
N SER A 259 -44.37 12.15 -18.60
CA SER A 259 -45.65 11.50 -18.96
C SER A 259 -46.57 11.22 -17.78
N LYS A 260 -46.03 10.96 -16.58
CA LYS A 260 -46.83 10.75 -15.36
C LYS A 260 -47.27 12.06 -14.73
N ILE A 261 -46.39 13.07 -14.74
CA ILE A 261 -46.76 14.43 -14.32
C ILE A 261 -47.92 14.92 -15.18
N GLN A 262 -47.83 14.77 -16.50
CA GLN A 262 -48.91 15.16 -17.41
C GLN A 262 -50.21 14.40 -17.11
N TYR A 263 -50.13 13.09 -16.90
CA TYR A 263 -51.29 12.29 -16.49
C TYR A 263 -51.95 12.81 -15.20
N TRP A 264 -51.17 13.20 -14.19
CA TRP A 264 -51.72 13.74 -12.94
C TRP A 264 -52.36 15.11 -13.13
N LEU A 265 -51.74 15.99 -13.91
CA LEU A 265 -52.30 17.30 -14.26
C LEU A 265 -53.63 17.15 -15.04
N ASP A 266 -53.67 16.24 -16.02
CA ASP A 266 -54.87 15.95 -16.82
C ASP A 266 -56.02 15.38 -15.96
N ASN A 267 -55.70 14.78 -14.81
CA ASN A 267 -56.66 14.25 -13.84
C ASN A 267 -56.94 15.21 -12.67
N GLY A 268 -56.56 16.48 -12.79
CA GLY A 268 -56.97 17.55 -11.86
C GLY A 268 -56.08 17.76 -10.64
N MET A 269 -54.88 17.19 -10.61
CA MET A 269 -53.88 17.48 -9.57
C MET A 269 -53.20 18.83 -9.85
N SER A 270 -53.02 19.68 -8.84
CA SER A 270 -52.25 20.93 -9.00
C SER A 270 -50.75 20.62 -9.02
N ILE A 271 -49.97 21.47 -9.69
CA ILE A 271 -48.51 21.36 -9.69
C ILE A 271 -47.91 21.56 -8.28
N GLU A 272 -48.63 22.28 -7.43
CA GLU A 272 -48.27 22.55 -6.02
C GLU A 272 -48.47 21.32 -5.12
N ASP A 273 -49.24 20.33 -5.58
CA ASP A 273 -49.51 19.08 -4.85
C ASP A 273 -48.52 17.95 -5.20
N LEU A 274 -47.57 18.20 -6.12
CA LEU A 274 -46.58 17.20 -6.51
C LEU A 274 -45.57 16.97 -5.37
N PRO A 275 -45.18 15.71 -5.09
CA PRO A 275 -44.21 15.41 -4.04
C PRO A 275 -42.83 16.01 -4.35
N GLU A 276 -42.26 16.76 -3.39
CA GLU A 276 -40.89 17.30 -3.40
C GLU A 276 -39.77 16.25 -3.25
#